data_AF-A0A836TR85-F1
#
_entry.id   AF-A0A836TR85-F1
#
_cell.length_a   1.000
_cell.length_b   1.000
_cell.length_c   1.000
_cell.angle_alpha   90.00
_cell.angle_beta   90.00
_cell.angle_gamma   90.00
#
_symmetry.space_group_name_H-M   'P 1'
#
loop_
_entity.id
_entity.type
_entity.pdbx_description
1 polymer ?
#
loop_
_entity_poly.entity_id
_entity_poly.type
_entity_poly.pdbx_seq_one_letter_code
_entity_poly.pdbx_strand_id
1 'polypeptide(L)'
;ARYKRAGLVVVGKTNTPEFGLKPTTEPELFGPTHNPWNTDHTPGGSSGGSAAAVASGMVSAAHANDGGGSIRGPASWCGLVGMKPTRGRNPLGPDYGDLIGGLVAEHVVTRTVSDSAALLDATSGPDTGAPYVTAPPARPFLAEVSADPGKLKIAFSARSIHGYEAEADCVNAVQNAAKLCESLGHTVVEDLPKVDGSSLTPLFGTLWASFGAWTLRDWEARTGRTATPDQFEKHTWIMTKTDKRLRGSDLAMALQNLQRFARTVAPFFDDYDVWLTPP
;
A
#
# COMPACT_ATOMS: atom_id res chain seq x y z
N ALA A 1 13.82 -13.06 5.45
CA ALA A 1 14.77 -14.11 5.02
C ALA A 1 15.08 -14.10 3.51
N ARG A 2 14.06 -13.96 2.64
CA ARG A 2 14.21 -13.97 1.18
C ARG A 2 15.21 -12.92 0.65
N TYR A 3 15.12 -11.66 1.12
CA TYR A 3 16.10 -10.62 0.75
C TYR A 3 17.56 -11.01 1.03
N LYS A 4 17.84 -11.57 2.22
CA LYS A 4 19.20 -12.03 2.57
C LYS A 4 19.68 -13.15 1.64
N ARG A 5 18.81 -14.10 1.28
CA ARG A 5 19.15 -15.18 0.32
C ARG A 5 19.39 -14.66 -1.09
N ALA A 6 18.74 -13.57 -1.47
CA ALA A 6 18.99 -12.87 -2.72
C ALA A 6 20.26 -11.99 -2.69
N GLY A 7 21.02 -12.00 -1.58
CA GLY A 7 22.30 -11.29 -1.46
C GLY A 7 22.18 -9.84 -0.94
N LEU A 8 21.00 -9.38 -0.52
CA LEU A 8 20.85 -8.03 0.01
C LEU A 8 21.42 -7.93 1.44
N VAL A 9 22.07 -6.80 1.71
CA VAL A 9 22.54 -6.40 3.04
C VAL A 9 21.50 -5.51 3.71
N VAL A 10 21.05 -5.89 4.91
CA VAL A 10 20.10 -5.08 5.70
C VAL A 10 20.88 -4.04 6.48
N VAL A 11 20.71 -2.77 6.13
CA VAL A 11 21.45 -1.66 6.74
C VAL A 11 20.78 -1.08 7.99
N GLY A 12 19.47 -1.31 8.17
CA GLY A 12 18.73 -0.77 9.31
C GLY A 12 17.22 -0.94 9.19
N LYS A 13 16.48 -0.21 10.02
CA LYS A 13 15.02 -0.09 10.00
C LYS A 13 14.66 1.38 9.77
N THR A 14 13.61 1.62 9.01
CA THR A 14 13.11 2.95 8.68
C THR A 14 11.96 3.34 9.61
N ASN A 15 11.74 4.65 9.77
CA ASN A 15 10.69 5.19 10.62
C ASN A 15 9.28 4.95 10.02
N THR A 16 8.28 4.90 10.88
CA THR A 16 6.84 4.69 10.56
C THR A 16 6.02 5.37 11.65
N PRO A 17 4.81 5.91 11.39
CA PRO A 17 3.91 6.31 12.47
C PRO A 17 3.60 5.12 13.38
N GLU A 18 3.17 5.39 14.61
CA GLU A 18 2.83 4.34 15.57
C GLU A 18 1.89 3.29 14.95
N PHE A 19 2.35 2.03 14.94
CA PHE A 19 1.70 0.86 14.32
C PHE A 19 1.28 1.01 12.85
N GLY A 20 1.83 1.99 12.12
CA GLY A 20 1.47 2.24 10.73
C GLY A 20 0.06 2.82 10.54
N LEU A 21 -0.50 3.46 11.57
CA LEU A 21 -1.91 3.84 11.62
C LEU A 21 -2.23 5.21 11.00
N LYS A 22 -1.23 5.94 10.52
CA LYS A 22 -1.38 7.27 9.91
C LYS A 22 -0.81 7.30 8.49
N PRO A 23 -1.34 8.17 7.60
CA PRO A 23 -0.79 8.38 6.26
C PRO A 23 0.40 9.36 6.25
N THR A 24 0.99 9.68 7.41
CA THR A 24 2.21 10.51 7.55
C THR A 24 3.18 9.87 8.53
N THR A 25 4.48 10.14 8.38
CA THR A 25 5.55 9.52 9.21
C THR A 25 6.05 10.50 10.26
N GLU A 26 5.19 10.75 11.25
CA GLU A 26 5.45 11.71 12.33
C GLU A 26 5.15 11.09 13.71
N PRO A 27 5.88 10.02 14.10
CA PRO A 27 5.68 9.41 15.40
C PRO A 27 6.30 10.24 16.53
N GLU A 28 5.67 10.25 17.70
CA GLU A 28 6.19 10.93 18.89
C GLU A 28 7.52 10.30 19.37
N LEU A 29 7.67 8.98 19.25
CA LEU A 29 8.81 8.22 19.78
C LEU A 29 10.15 8.55 19.10
N PHE A 30 10.15 8.69 17.77
CA PHE A 30 11.37 8.90 16.98
C PHE A 30 11.42 10.29 16.32
N GLY A 31 10.37 11.09 16.50
CA GLY A 31 10.19 12.37 15.82
C GLY A 31 9.79 12.21 14.34
N PRO A 32 9.48 13.33 13.68
CA PRO A 32 9.06 13.35 12.29
C PRO A 32 10.16 12.94 11.33
N THR A 33 9.81 12.14 10.33
CA THR A 33 10.61 11.99 9.11
C THR A 33 10.27 13.12 8.16
N HIS A 34 11.29 13.78 7.62
CA HIS A 34 11.15 14.88 6.67
C HIS A 34 11.34 14.39 5.23
N ASN A 35 10.68 15.07 4.29
CA ASN A 35 10.77 14.76 2.87
C ASN A 35 12.12 15.25 2.31
N PRO A 36 12.92 14.40 1.62
CA PRO A 36 14.19 14.83 1.03
C PRO A 36 14.10 15.93 -0.03
N TRP A 37 12.93 16.12 -0.66
CA TRP A 37 12.70 17.20 -1.63
C TRP A 37 12.42 18.55 -0.98
N ASN A 38 11.84 18.55 0.22
CA ASN A 38 11.62 19.74 1.04
C ASN A 38 11.45 19.31 2.50
N THR A 39 12.38 19.70 3.37
CA THR A 39 12.39 19.27 4.77
C THR A 39 11.23 19.82 5.59
N ASP A 40 10.54 20.86 5.13
CA ASP A 40 9.32 21.37 5.79
C ASP A 40 8.09 20.50 5.50
N HIS A 41 8.21 19.52 4.60
CA HIS A 41 7.13 18.63 4.19
C HIS A 41 7.32 17.21 4.72
N THR A 42 6.22 16.49 4.84
CA THR A 42 6.19 15.06 5.19
C THR A 42 6.48 14.18 3.96
N PRO A 43 7.17 13.04 4.10
CA PRO A 43 7.35 12.06 3.04
C PRO A 43 6.11 11.17 2.85
N GLY A 44 5.01 11.44 3.56
CA GLY A 44 3.84 10.58 3.60
C GLY A 44 4.01 9.40 4.56
N GLY A 45 3.10 8.44 4.51
CA GLY A 45 3.12 7.28 5.40
C GLY A 45 2.18 6.14 4.99
N SER A 46 2.24 5.02 5.70
CA SER A 46 3.09 4.80 6.87
C SER A 46 4.56 4.50 6.55
N SER A 47 4.88 4.02 5.34
CA SER A 47 6.27 3.68 4.96
C SER A 47 7.12 4.91 4.55
N GLY A 48 6.90 6.07 5.17
CA GLY A 48 7.58 7.32 4.78
C GLY A 48 9.07 7.32 5.09
N GLY A 49 9.52 6.63 6.14
CA GLY A 49 10.95 6.43 6.39
C GLY A 49 11.63 5.65 5.26
N SER A 50 10.95 4.66 4.69
CA SER A 50 11.46 3.88 3.55
C SER A 50 11.54 4.73 2.28
N ALA A 51 10.49 5.49 2.00
CA ALA A 51 10.50 6.41 0.85
C ALA A 51 11.58 7.49 0.99
N ALA A 52 11.69 8.14 2.16
CA ALA A 52 12.71 9.15 2.41
C ALA A 52 14.13 8.57 2.27
N ALA A 53 14.40 7.37 2.79
CA ALA A 53 15.72 6.73 2.67
C ALA A 53 16.10 6.38 1.23
N VAL A 54 15.14 5.99 0.39
CA VAL A 54 15.41 5.70 -1.03
C VAL A 54 15.56 6.98 -1.84
N ALA A 55 14.73 8.00 -1.57
CA ALA A 55 14.78 9.30 -2.27
C ALA A 55 16.05 10.09 -1.94
N SER A 56 16.54 10.03 -0.70
CA SER A 56 17.81 10.67 -0.29
C SER A 56 19.06 9.91 -0.75
N GLY A 57 18.90 8.72 -1.33
CA GLY A 57 20.02 7.89 -1.78
C GLY A 57 20.74 7.11 -0.67
N MET A 58 20.21 7.08 0.57
CA MET A 58 20.78 6.26 1.66
C MET A 58 20.78 4.77 1.30
N VAL A 59 19.77 4.31 0.57
CA VAL A 59 19.64 2.93 0.06
C VAL A 59 19.10 2.92 -1.37
N SER A 60 19.29 1.81 -2.09
CA SER A 60 18.74 1.62 -3.44
C SER A 60 17.27 1.18 -3.46
N ALA A 61 16.87 0.44 -2.43
CA ALA A 61 15.51 -0.02 -2.21
C ALA A 61 15.26 -0.13 -0.70
N ALA A 62 14.01 0.06 -0.29
CA ALA A 62 13.61 -0.14 1.10
C ALA A 62 12.30 -0.91 1.17
N HIS A 63 12.22 -1.86 2.10
CA HIS A 63 11.00 -2.60 2.40
C HIS A 63 9.89 -1.65 2.87
N ALA A 64 8.66 -1.95 2.48
CA ALA A 64 7.47 -1.20 2.84
C ALA A 64 6.23 -2.10 2.79
N ASN A 65 5.14 -1.67 3.42
CA ASN A 65 3.85 -2.35 3.38
C ASN A 65 2.71 -1.37 3.11
N ASP A 66 1.60 -1.90 2.58
CA ASP A 66 0.48 -1.09 2.08
C ASP A 66 -0.85 -1.78 2.37
N GLY A 67 -1.57 -1.24 3.35
CA GLY A 67 -2.98 -1.56 3.57
C GLY A 67 -3.93 -0.46 3.08
N GLY A 68 -3.53 0.81 3.23
CA GLY A 68 -4.33 1.98 2.85
C GLY A 68 -3.69 2.90 1.81
N GLY A 69 -2.60 2.47 1.16
CA GLY A 69 -1.77 3.32 0.29
C GLY A 69 -0.32 3.48 0.78
N SER A 70 0.09 2.75 1.82
CA SER A 70 1.32 3.04 2.56
C SER A 70 2.64 2.68 1.87
N ILE A 71 2.61 2.08 0.68
CA ILE A 71 3.76 2.05 -0.25
C ILE A 71 3.61 3.17 -1.28
N ARG A 72 2.42 3.27 -1.88
CA ARG A 72 2.14 4.13 -3.04
C ARG A 72 2.14 5.62 -2.70
N GLY A 73 1.53 6.02 -1.58
CA GLY A 73 1.48 7.40 -1.10
C GLY A 73 2.87 7.95 -0.84
N PRO A 74 3.69 7.33 0.04
CA PRO A 74 5.06 7.77 0.26
C PRO A 74 5.92 7.78 -1.00
N ALA A 75 5.77 6.79 -1.88
CA ALA A 75 6.48 6.78 -3.15
C ALA A 75 6.09 7.98 -4.03
N SER A 76 4.81 8.31 -4.12
CA SER A 76 4.34 9.49 -4.85
C SER A 76 4.92 10.78 -4.27
N TRP A 77 4.93 10.94 -2.95
CA TRP A 77 5.36 12.19 -2.30
C TRP A 77 6.88 12.36 -2.31
N CYS A 78 7.62 11.26 -2.46
CA CYS A 78 9.08 11.26 -2.55
C CYS A 78 9.62 11.02 -3.96
N GLY A 79 8.77 11.01 -5.01
CA GLY A 79 9.23 10.88 -6.40
C GLY A 79 9.86 9.52 -6.73
N LEU A 80 9.23 8.43 -6.28
CA LEU A 80 9.74 7.06 -6.37
C LEU A 80 8.73 6.10 -7.00
N VAL A 81 9.19 4.88 -7.30
CA VAL A 81 8.35 3.76 -7.70
C VAL A 81 7.86 3.03 -6.44
N GLY A 82 6.54 2.98 -6.24
CA GLY A 82 5.90 2.25 -5.16
C GLY A 82 4.83 1.30 -5.72
N MET A 83 5.05 -0.01 -5.58
CA MET A 83 4.11 -1.02 -6.07
C MET A 83 3.50 -1.79 -4.90
N LYS A 84 2.17 -1.71 -4.76
CA LYS A 84 1.42 -2.66 -3.94
C LYS A 84 1.12 -3.90 -4.80
N PRO A 85 1.73 -5.06 -4.55
CA PRO A 85 1.49 -6.22 -5.38
C PRO A 85 0.07 -6.79 -5.17
N THR A 86 -0.30 -7.74 -6.03
CA THR A 86 -1.49 -8.57 -5.85
C THR A 86 -1.50 -9.19 -4.45
N ARG A 87 -2.66 -9.25 -3.81
CA ARG A 87 -2.85 -9.94 -2.51
C ARG A 87 -2.20 -11.33 -2.55
N GLY A 88 -1.48 -11.71 -1.51
CA GLY A 88 -0.82 -13.02 -1.42
C GLY A 88 0.40 -13.21 -2.34
N ARG A 89 0.83 -12.18 -3.09
CA ARG A 89 2.04 -12.27 -3.92
C ARG A 89 3.30 -12.44 -3.07
N ASN A 90 3.42 -11.63 -2.01
CA ASN A 90 4.50 -11.69 -1.04
C ASN A 90 3.95 -12.15 0.31
N PRO A 91 4.69 -12.98 1.06
CA PRO A 91 4.23 -13.52 2.34
C PRO A 91 4.40 -12.52 3.48
N LEU A 92 3.58 -12.68 4.52
CA LEU A 92 3.67 -11.99 5.81
C LEU A 92 4.39 -12.82 6.90
N GLY A 93 4.62 -14.11 6.62
CA GLY A 93 5.12 -15.05 7.62
C GLY A 93 6.60 -14.88 7.96
N PRO A 94 7.06 -15.59 8.99
CA PRO A 94 6.32 -16.63 9.72
C PRO A 94 5.37 -16.07 10.80
N ASP A 95 5.45 -14.79 11.12
CA ASP A 95 4.76 -14.22 12.30
C ASP A 95 3.27 -13.97 12.07
N TYR A 96 2.86 -13.71 10.82
CA TYR A 96 1.48 -13.44 10.46
C TYR A 96 1.08 -14.22 9.20
N GLY A 97 -0.13 -14.79 9.22
CA GLY A 97 -0.73 -15.38 8.01
C GLY A 97 -1.51 -14.32 7.21
N ASP A 98 -2.32 -13.53 7.90
CA ASP A 98 -3.21 -12.53 7.31
C ASP A 98 -3.30 -11.30 8.21
N LEU A 99 -3.34 -10.11 7.60
CA LEU A 99 -3.66 -8.84 8.26
C LEU A 99 -4.79 -8.15 7.48
N ILE A 100 -5.89 -7.88 8.19
CA ILE A 100 -7.06 -7.13 7.69
C ILE A 100 -7.68 -7.80 6.44
N GLY A 101 -7.83 -9.13 6.44
CA GLY A 101 -8.51 -9.85 5.35
C GLY A 101 -7.77 -9.77 4.01
N GLY A 102 -6.44 -9.81 4.06
CA GLY A 102 -5.51 -9.76 2.94
C GLY A 102 -5.33 -8.36 2.37
N LEU A 103 -5.74 -7.31 3.10
CA LEU A 103 -5.62 -5.95 2.62
C LEU A 103 -4.16 -5.47 2.63
N VAL A 104 -3.40 -5.84 3.66
CA VAL A 104 -1.98 -5.49 3.78
C VAL A 104 -1.15 -6.32 2.80
N ALA A 105 -0.30 -5.65 2.02
CA ALA A 105 0.66 -6.30 1.15
C ALA A 105 2.08 -5.78 1.41
N GLU A 106 3.05 -6.69 1.38
CA GLU A 106 4.47 -6.42 1.58
C GLU A 106 5.18 -6.27 0.23
N HIS A 107 6.03 -5.25 0.09
CA HIS A 107 6.97 -5.14 -1.03
C HIS A 107 8.08 -4.12 -0.70
N VAL A 108 8.39 -3.23 -1.64
CA VAL A 108 9.44 -2.22 -1.53
C VAL A 108 9.02 -0.91 -2.19
N VAL A 109 9.75 0.14 -1.84
CA VAL A 109 9.88 1.38 -2.62
C VAL A 109 11.26 1.39 -3.30
N THR A 110 11.32 1.77 -4.58
CA THR A 110 12.54 1.79 -5.41
C THR A 110 12.62 3.05 -6.27
N ARG A 111 13.77 3.31 -6.90
CA ARG A 111 13.91 4.36 -7.93
C ARG A 111 13.54 3.89 -9.34
N THR A 112 13.59 2.58 -9.59
CA THR A 112 13.32 2.00 -10.91
C THR A 112 12.27 0.90 -10.84
N VAL A 113 11.54 0.72 -11.94
CA VAL A 113 10.59 -0.39 -12.12
C VAL A 113 11.32 -1.74 -12.12
N SER A 114 12.51 -1.80 -12.73
CA SER A 114 13.35 -3.01 -12.77
C SER A 114 13.80 -3.48 -11.38
N ASP A 115 14.18 -2.57 -10.48
CA ASP A 115 14.53 -2.96 -9.10
C ASP A 115 13.32 -3.54 -8.37
N SER A 116 12.14 -2.92 -8.53
CA SER A 116 10.90 -3.42 -7.93
C SER A 116 10.57 -4.83 -8.43
N ALA A 117 10.71 -5.06 -9.74
CA ALA A 117 10.46 -6.34 -10.39
C ALA A 117 11.47 -7.42 -9.95
N ALA A 118 12.77 -7.11 -9.90
CA ALA A 118 13.79 -8.03 -9.41
C ALA A 118 13.56 -8.42 -7.95
N LEU A 119 13.06 -7.48 -7.13
CA LEU A 119 12.73 -7.75 -5.74
C LEU A 119 11.47 -8.62 -5.61
N LEU A 120 10.50 -8.52 -6.53
CA LEU A 120 9.40 -9.49 -6.60
C LEU A 120 9.90 -10.89 -6.97
N ASP A 121 10.82 -11.03 -7.92
CA ASP A 121 11.40 -12.34 -8.26
C ASP A 121 12.12 -12.96 -7.05
N ALA A 122 12.80 -12.13 -6.25
CA ALA A 122 13.47 -12.58 -5.04
C ALA A 122 12.52 -12.94 -3.89
N THR A 123 11.36 -12.29 -3.81
CA THR A 123 10.52 -12.32 -2.60
C THR A 123 9.12 -12.87 -2.76
N SER A 124 8.65 -13.09 -3.98
CA SER A 124 7.29 -13.59 -4.24
C SER A 124 7.13 -15.10 -4.01
N GLY A 125 5.88 -15.52 -3.83
CA GLY A 125 5.46 -16.91 -3.66
C GLY A 125 5.02 -17.21 -2.22
N PRO A 126 4.12 -18.20 -2.01
CA PRO A 126 3.66 -18.55 -0.67
C PRO A 126 4.82 -19.05 0.20
N ASP A 127 4.77 -18.79 1.49
CA ASP A 127 5.56 -19.49 2.51
C ASP A 127 4.73 -20.60 3.17
N THR A 128 5.35 -21.34 4.08
CA THR A 128 4.71 -22.48 4.74
C THR A 128 3.54 -21.99 5.59
N GLY A 129 2.33 -22.44 5.27
CA GLY A 129 1.10 -22.06 5.97
C GLY A 129 0.43 -20.79 5.44
N ALA A 130 0.89 -20.22 4.32
CA ALA A 130 0.27 -19.04 3.72
C ALA A 130 -1.25 -19.24 3.47
N PRO A 131 -2.12 -18.33 3.95
CA PRO A 131 -3.57 -18.46 3.77
C PRO A 131 -4.03 -18.10 2.35
N TYR A 132 -3.19 -17.41 1.58
CA TYR A 132 -3.47 -17.01 0.21
C TYR A 132 -2.36 -17.49 -0.71
N VAL A 133 -2.76 -17.99 -1.88
CA VAL A 133 -1.85 -18.36 -2.97
C VAL A 133 -2.31 -17.64 -4.22
N THR A 134 -1.39 -16.91 -4.84
CA THR A 134 -1.63 -16.20 -6.10
C THR A 134 -0.93 -16.93 -7.22
N ALA A 135 -1.57 -16.98 -8.40
CA ALA A 135 -1.00 -17.62 -9.57
C ALA A 135 0.45 -17.15 -9.81
N PRO A 136 1.39 -18.06 -10.09
CA PRO A 136 2.76 -17.67 -10.43
C PRO A 136 2.74 -16.82 -11.71
N PRO A 137 3.67 -15.87 -11.86
CA PRO A 137 3.79 -15.13 -13.11
C PRO A 137 4.23 -16.08 -14.24
N ALA A 138 3.89 -15.75 -15.49
CA ALA A 138 4.23 -16.57 -16.65
C ALA A 138 5.75 -16.62 -16.91
N ARG A 139 6.46 -15.55 -16.54
CA ARG A 139 7.93 -15.40 -16.57
C ARG A 139 8.38 -14.57 -15.36
N PRO A 140 9.67 -14.52 -15.04
CA PRO A 140 10.18 -13.64 -13.99
C PRO A 140 9.73 -12.20 -14.20
N PHE A 141 9.35 -11.49 -13.14
CA PHE A 141 8.89 -10.11 -13.19
C PHE A 141 9.95 -9.19 -13.81
N LEU A 142 11.24 -9.42 -13.55
CA LEU A 142 12.30 -8.62 -14.18
C LEU A 142 12.29 -8.78 -15.71
N ALA A 143 11.93 -9.95 -16.23
CA ALA A 143 11.79 -10.19 -17.66
C ALA A 143 10.50 -9.56 -18.24
N GLU A 144 9.47 -9.34 -17.43
CA GLU A 144 8.26 -8.60 -17.84
C GLU A 144 8.55 -7.13 -18.15
N VAL A 145 9.52 -6.51 -17.47
CA VAL A 145 9.82 -5.07 -17.61
C VAL A 145 10.19 -4.67 -19.04
N SER A 146 10.87 -5.55 -19.77
CA SER A 146 11.28 -5.32 -21.16
C SER A 146 10.42 -6.06 -22.19
N ALA A 147 9.40 -6.79 -21.74
CA ALA A 147 8.54 -7.52 -22.65
C ALA A 147 7.55 -6.55 -23.33
N ASP A 148 7.29 -6.78 -24.61
CA ASP A 148 6.26 -6.04 -25.33
C ASP A 148 4.87 -6.44 -24.81
N PRO A 149 4.09 -5.53 -24.18
CA PRO A 149 2.74 -5.83 -23.76
C PRO A 149 1.74 -5.83 -24.93
N GLY A 150 2.19 -5.45 -26.13
CA GLY A 150 1.32 -5.18 -27.26
C GLY A 150 0.48 -3.92 -27.04
N LYS A 151 -0.69 -3.89 -27.69
CA LYS A 151 -1.61 -2.75 -27.60
C LYS A 151 -2.64 -2.96 -26.49
N LEU A 152 -2.44 -2.26 -25.38
CA LEU A 152 -3.38 -2.20 -24.25
C LEU A 152 -4.51 -1.19 -24.48
N LYS A 153 -5.66 -1.45 -23.86
CA LYS A 153 -6.77 -0.51 -23.66
C LYS A 153 -6.73 0.04 -22.24
N ILE A 154 -6.39 1.31 -22.12
CA ILE A 154 -6.10 2.00 -20.87
C ILE A 154 -7.21 2.99 -20.57
N ALA A 155 -7.88 2.82 -19.43
CA ALA A 155 -8.74 3.87 -18.90
C ALA A 155 -7.90 4.89 -18.12
N PHE A 156 -8.26 6.18 -18.18
CA PHE A 156 -7.71 7.17 -17.26
C PHE A 156 -8.80 8.07 -16.67
N SER A 157 -8.57 8.56 -15.45
CA SER A 157 -9.46 9.50 -14.80
C SER A 157 -8.73 10.44 -13.84
N ALA A 158 -9.07 11.73 -13.89
CA ALA A 158 -8.60 12.73 -12.94
C ALA A 158 -9.45 12.81 -11.65
N ARG A 159 -10.66 12.24 -11.69
CA ARG A 159 -11.60 12.18 -10.56
C ARG A 159 -11.48 10.85 -9.84
N SER A 160 -11.59 10.88 -8.52
CA SER A 160 -11.62 9.67 -7.70
C SER A 160 -13.01 9.03 -7.70
N ILE A 161 -13.08 7.74 -7.35
CA ILE A 161 -14.33 7.01 -7.08
C ILE A 161 -15.12 7.57 -5.87
N HIS A 162 -14.53 8.49 -5.11
CA HIS A 162 -15.20 9.22 -4.04
C HIS A 162 -15.83 10.53 -4.51
N GLY A 163 -15.68 10.88 -5.79
CA GLY A 163 -16.20 12.13 -6.36
C GLY A 163 -15.31 13.35 -6.11
N TYR A 164 -14.17 13.19 -5.44
CA TYR A 164 -13.19 14.27 -5.28
C TYR A 164 -12.44 14.53 -6.59
N GLU A 165 -12.22 15.80 -6.89
CA GLU A 165 -11.30 16.24 -7.93
C GLU A 165 -9.88 16.33 -7.36
N ALA A 166 -8.90 15.88 -8.15
CA ALA A 166 -7.51 16.02 -7.80
C ALA A 166 -7.04 17.48 -8.01
N GLU A 167 -5.96 17.85 -7.32
CA GLU A 167 -5.28 19.13 -7.54
C GLU A 167 -4.77 19.26 -8.98
N ALA A 168 -4.66 20.50 -9.48
CA ALA A 168 -4.34 20.77 -10.89
C ALA A 168 -3.06 20.07 -11.35
N ASP A 169 -2.02 20.04 -10.52
CA ASP A 169 -0.76 19.37 -10.86
C ASP A 169 -0.91 17.84 -10.97
N CYS A 170 -1.75 17.23 -10.13
CA CYS A 170 -2.07 15.80 -10.20
C CYS A 170 -2.90 15.48 -11.45
N VAL A 171 -3.86 16.36 -11.82
CA VAL A 171 -4.62 16.25 -13.07
C VAL A 171 -3.69 16.32 -14.27
N ASN A 172 -2.78 17.30 -14.29
CA ASN A 172 -1.79 17.46 -15.35
C ASN A 172 -0.88 16.23 -15.47
N ALA A 173 -0.45 15.66 -14.33
CA ALA A 173 0.40 14.47 -14.31
C ALA A 173 -0.28 13.25 -14.94
N VAL A 174 -1.54 12.95 -14.57
CA VAL A 174 -2.25 11.80 -15.15
C VAL A 174 -2.59 12.02 -16.63
N GLN A 175 -2.92 13.25 -17.04
CA GLN A 175 -3.16 13.58 -18.44
C GLN A 175 -1.89 13.45 -19.29
N ASN A 176 -0.73 13.85 -18.77
CA ASN A 176 0.55 13.69 -19.46
C ASN A 176 0.92 12.20 -19.58
N ALA A 177 0.70 11.40 -18.53
CA ALA A 177 0.89 9.96 -18.58
C ALA A 177 -0.04 9.29 -19.62
N ALA A 178 -1.31 9.69 -19.67
CA ALA A 178 -2.28 9.21 -20.65
C ALA A 178 -1.84 9.52 -22.09
N LYS A 179 -1.41 10.77 -22.37
CA LYS A 179 -0.88 11.17 -23.69
C LYS A 179 0.38 10.39 -24.07
N LEU A 180 1.27 10.15 -23.12
CA LEU A 180 2.46 9.32 -23.34
C LEU A 180 2.05 7.89 -23.74
N CYS A 181 1.13 7.26 -23.01
CA CYS A 181 0.61 5.94 -23.35
C CYS A 181 -0.04 5.89 -24.74
N GLU A 182 -0.81 6.91 -25.12
CA GLU A 182 -1.39 7.02 -26.47
C GLU A 182 -0.29 7.12 -27.54
N SER A 183 0.74 7.94 -27.30
CA SER A 183 1.88 8.09 -28.22
C SER A 183 2.70 6.81 -28.40
N LEU A 184 2.68 5.91 -27.40
CA LEU A 184 3.28 4.59 -27.46
C LEU A 184 2.41 3.55 -28.19
N GLY A 185 1.21 3.93 -28.66
CA GLY A 185 0.34 3.09 -29.49
C GLY A 185 -0.81 2.41 -28.76
N HIS A 186 -1.01 2.68 -27.47
CA HIS A 186 -2.14 2.16 -26.70
C HIS A 186 -3.46 2.86 -27.05
N THR A 187 -4.58 2.20 -26.80
CA THR A 187 -5.89 2.85 -26.84
C THR A 187 -6.16 3.47 -25.47
N VAL A 188 -6.32 4.79 -25.40
CA VAL A 188 -6.53 5.50 -24.15
C VAL A 188 -7.93 6.11 -24.15
N VAL A 189 -8.70 5.88 -23.08
CA VAL A 189 -10.09 6.34 -22.95
C VAL A 189 -10.27 7.00 -21.59
N GLU A 190 -10.90 8.18 -21.55
CA GLU A 190 -11.31 8.76 -20.28
C GLU A 190 -12.48 7.96 -19.71
N ASP A 191 -12.22 7.17 -18.66
CA ASP A 191 -13.24 6.41 -17.96
C ASP A 191 -12.80 6.05 -16.53
N LEU A 192 -13.76 5.71 -15.69
CA LEU A 192 -13.56 5.26 -14.31
C LEU A 192 -14.61 4.22 -13.91
N PRO A 193 -14.29 3.31 -12.96
CA PRO A 193 -15.26 2.36 -12.41
C PRO A 193 -16.54 3.07 -11.93
N LYS A 194 -17.71 2.59 -12.38
CA LYS A 194 -19.03 3.13 -12.02
C LYS A 194 -19.48 2.62 -10.64
N VAL A 195 -18.72 2.96 -9.62
CA VAL A 195 -18.94 2.54 -8.23
C VAL A 195 -19.03 3.76 -7.31
N ASP A 196 -19.79 3.64 -6.23
CA ASP A 196 -19.83 4.65 -5.19
C ASP A 196 -18.80 4.35 -4.09
N GLY A 197 -17.70 5.10 -4.12
CA GLY A 197 -16.62 5.00 -3.13
C GLY A 197 -17.00 5.54 -1.74
N SER A 198 -18.09 6.29 -1.58
CA SER A 198 -18.48 6.88 -0.29
C SER A 198 -18.66 5.84 0.83
N SER A 199 -19.08 4.63 0.44
CA SER A 199 -19.25 3.49 1.35
C SER A 199 -17.92 2.95 1.92
N LEU A 200 -16.77 3.24 1.32
CA LEU A 200 -15.48 2.72 1.76
C LEU A 200 -14.97 3.39 3.03
N THR A 201 -15.24 4.69 3.24
CA THR A 201 -14.76 5.43 4.41
C THR A 201 -15.19 4.80 5.74
N PRO A 202 -16.50 4.52 5.98
CA PRO A 202 -16.91 3.88 7.23
C PRO A 202 -16.42 2.43 7.36
N LEU A 203 -16.27 1.70 6.24
CA LEU A 203 -15.69 0.36 6.24
C LEU A 203 -14.23 0.40 6.68
N PHE A 204 -13.44 1.30 6.11
CA PHE A 204 -12.05 1.54 6.46
C PHE A 204 -11.91 1.92 7.94
N GLY A 205 -12.76 2.82 8.44
CA GLY A 205 -12.76 3.20 9.85
C GLY A 205 -13.00 2.01 10.80
N THR A 206 -13.92 1.10 10.44
CA THR A 206 -14.17 -0.14 11.20
C THR A 206 -12.95 -1.05 11.18
N LEU A 207 -12.36 -1.28 10.00
CA LEU A 207 -11.17 -2.11 9.84
C LEU A 207 -9.96 -1.57 10.61
N TRP A 208 -9.70 -0.26 10.53
CA TRP A 208 -8.57 0.38 11.22
C TRP A 208 -8.75 0.41 12.73
N ALA A 209 -9.97 0.66 13.23
CA ALA A 209 -10.26 0.59 14.66
C ALA A 209 -10.00 -0.82 15.21
N SER A 210 -10.53 -1.85 14.55
CA SER A 210 -10.30 -3.23 14.95
C SER A 210 -8.84 -3.66 14.79
N PHE A 211 -8.13 -3.20 13.75
CA PHE A 211 -6.70 -3.47 13.58
C PHE A 211 -5.85 -2.83 14.69
N GLY A 212 -6.12 -1.58 15.06
CA GLY A 212 -5.44 -0.91 16.16
C GLY A 212 -5.68 -1.64 17.50
N ALA A 213 -6.92 -2.01 17.77
CA ALA A 213 -7.27 -2.74 18.99
C ALA A 213 -6.66 -4.16 19.03
N TRP A 214 -6.69 -4.88 17.90
CA TRP A 214 -5.99 -6.15 17.76
C TRP A 214 -4.49 -6.00 18.03
N THR A 215 -3.83 -5.00 17.43
CA THR A 215 -2.40 -4.75 17.61
C THR A 215 -2.05 -4.55 19.08
N LEU A 216 -2.84 -3.74 19.79
CA LEU A 216 -2.62 -3.51 21.23
C LEU A 216 -2.74 -4.81 22.03
N ARG A 217 -3.83 -5.56 21.82
CA ARG A 217 -4.09 -6.83 22.52
C ARG A 217 -3.05 -7.90 22.21
N ASP A 218 -2.57 -7.96 20.97
CA ASP A 218 -1.50 -8.89 20.57
C ASP A 218 -0.20 -8.56 21.31
N TRP A 219 0.17 -7.28 21.42
CA TRP A 219 1.33 -6.86 22.21
C TRP A 219 1.17 -7.09 23.71
N GLU A 220 -0.02 -6.84 24.28
CA GLU A 220 -0.30 -7.19 25.68
C GLU A 220 -0.12 -8.69 25.93
N ALA A 221 -0.62 -9.53 25.02
CA ALA A 221 -0.49 -10.98 25.12
C ALA A 221 0.97 -11.45 24.97
N ARG A 222 1.74 -10.88 24.03
CA ARG A 222 3.15 -11.23 23.79
C ARG A 222 4.07 -10.78 24.92
N THR A 223 3.78 -9.64 25.55
CA THR A 223 4.65 -9.03 26.57
C THR A 223 4.21 -9.32 28.00
N GLY A 224 2.96 -9.75 28.20
CA GLY A 224 2.34 -9.90 29.52
C GLY A 224 2.08 -8.56 30.23
N ARG A 225 2.18 -7.43 29.53
CA ARG A 225 2.01 -6.07 30.10
C ARG A 225 0.71 -5.47 29.62
N THR A 226 -0.09 -4.93 30.54
CA THR A 226 -1.28 -4.15 30.20
C THR A 226 -0.89 -2.78 29.66
N ALA A 227 -1.47 -2.41 28.52
CA ALA A 227 -1.26 -1.14 27.88
C ALA A 227 -1.92 0.01 28.65
N THR A 228 -1.19 1.11 28.82
CA THR A 228 -1.69 2.33 29.46
C THR A 228 -1.72 3.51 28.49
N PRO A 229 -2.65 4.49 28.65
CA PRO A 229 -2.81 5.59 27.70
C PRO A 229 -1.54 6.43 27.45
N ASP A 230 -0.67 6.54 28.45
CA ASP A 230 0.58 7.30 28.42
C ASP A 230 1.71 6.63 27.62
N GLN A 231 1.51 5.37 27.22
CA GLN A 231 2.48 4.61 26.41
C GLN A 231 2.26 4.76 24.90
N PHE A 232 1.13 5.35 24.48
CA PHE A 232 0.71 5.40 23.09
C PHE A 232 0.33 6.82 22.69
N GLU A 233 0.46 7.13 21.41
CA GLU A 233 -0.03 8.40 20.89
C GLU A 233 -1.55 8.49 21.06
N LYS A 234 -2.04 9.72 21.31
CA LYS A 234 -3.46 9.96 21.57
C LYS A 234 -4.36 9.40 20.47
N HIS A 235 -3.96 9.54 19.20
CA HIS A 235 -4.72 9.01 18.06
C HIS A 235 -4.84 7.48 18.12
N THR A 236 -3.72 6.77 18.30
CA THR A 236 -3.68 5.31 18.43
C THR A 236 -4.53 4.86 19.60
N TRP A 237 -4.37 5.48 20.78
CA TRP A 237 -5.15 5.12 21.95
C TRP A 237 -6.65 5.27 21.71
N ILE A 238 -7.09 6.43 21.20
CA ILE A 238 -8.50 6.66 20.89
C ILE A 238 -9.03 5.62 19.89
N MET A 239 -8.28 5.36 18.81
CA MET A 239 -8.68 4.42 17.78
C MET A 239 -8.83 2.99 18.35
N THR A 240 -7.90 2.54 19.19
CA THR A 240 -8.01 1.24 19.87
C THR A 240 -9.20 1.15 20.82
N LYS A 241 -9.64 2.28 21.41
CA LYS A 241 -10.84 2.30 22.27
C LYS A 241 -12.15 2.36 21.49
N THR A 242 -12.12 2.85 20.25
CA THR A 242 -13.30 2.83 19.37
C THR A 242 -13.79 1.40 19.12
N ASP A 243 -12.90 0.41 19.09
CA ASP A 243 -13.23 -1.01 18.97
C ASP A 243 -14.16 -1.52 20.08
N LYS A 244 -14.14 -0.93 21.29
CA LYS A 244 -15.07 -1.31 22.37
C LYS A 244 -16.55 -1.07 22.02
N ARG A 245 -16.83 -0.27 20.98
CA ARG A 245 -18.17 0.00 20.47
C ARG A 245 -18.55 -0.91 19.30
N LEU A 246 -17.57 -1.63 18.75
CA LEU A 246 -17.75 -2.56 17.64
C LEU A 246 -18.04 -3.96 18.18
N ARG A 247 -18.90 -4.68 17.48
CA ARG A 247 -19.14 -6.11 17.65
C ARG A 247 -18.22 -6.87 16.70
N GLY A 248 -17.89 -8.12 17.03
CA GLY A 248 -17.17 -9.00 16.09
C GLY A 248 -17.91 -9.16 14.75
N SER A 249 -19.24 -9.08 14.75
CA SER A 249 -20.05 -9.06 13.54
C SER A 249 -19.81 -7.84 12.66
N ASP A 250 -19.47 -6.69 13.24
CA ASP A 250 -19.24 -5.45 12.48
C ASP A 250 -17.96 -5.58 11.64
N LEU A 251 -16.91 -6.17 12.22
CA LEU A 251 -15.68 -6.52 11.48
C LEU A 251 -15.98 -7.53 10.34
N ALA A 252 -16.74 -8.59 10.64
CA ALA A 252 -17.11 -9.58 9.62
C ALA A 252 -17.93 -8.95 8.48
N MET A 253 -18.87 -8.06 8.80
CA MET A 253 -19.63 -7.30 7.81
C MET A 253 -18.74 -6.35 7.01
N ALA A 254 -17.80 -5.67 7.65
CA ALA A 254 -16.87 -4.76 6.98
C ALA A 254 -16.01 -5.49 5.95
N LEU A 255 -15.46 -6.66 6.32
CA LEU A 255 -14.70 -7.53 5.42
C LEU A 255 -15.56 -8.01 4.24
N GLN A 256 -16.78 -8.49 4.51
CA GLN A 256 -17.71 -8.94 3.48
C GLN A 256 -18.08 -7.82 2.50
N ASN A 257 -18.32 -6.60 3.02
CA ASN A 257 -18.67 -5.45 2.19
C ASN A 257 -17.49 -4.94 1.36
N LEU A 258 -16.27 -4.99 1.89
CA LEU A 258 -15.06 -4.68 1.11
C LEU A 258 -14.88 -5.69 -0.04
N GLN A 259 -15.13 -6.97 0.21
CA GLN A 259 -15.11 -8.00 -0.85
C GLN A 259 -16.22 -7.79 -1.88
N ARG A 260 -17.43 -7.42 -1.47
CA ARG A 260 -18.52 -7.05 -2.39
C ARG A 260 -18.13 -5.85 -3.25
N PHE A 261 -17.53 -4.82 -2.65
CA PHE A 261 -17.04 -3.65 -3.39
C PHE A 261 -15.97 -4.02 -4.41
N ALA A 262 -15.02 -4.90 -4.06
CA ALA A 262 -14.04 -5.40 -5.04
C ALA A 262 -14.73 -6.09 -6.24
N ARG A 263 -15.84 -6.81 -6.02
CA ARG A 263 -16.64 -7.44 -7.09
C ARG A 263 -17.43 -6.44 -7.93
N THR A 264 -17.70 -5.23 -7.45
CA THR A 264 -18.31 -4.17 -8.26
C THR A 264 -17.28 -3.40 -9.09
N VAL A 265 -16.02 -3.38 -8.65
CA VAL A 265 -14.91 -2.78 -9.42
C VAL A 265 -14.41 -3.75 -10.50
N ALA A 266 -14.32 -5.04 -10.21
CA ALA A 266 -13.70 -6.03 -11.10
C ALA A 266 -14.21 -6.03 -12.55
N PRO A 267 -15.53 -5.94 -12.85
CA PRO A 267 -16.03 -5.94 -14.22
C PRO A 267 -15.51 -4.79 -15.09
N PHE A 268 -15.05 -3.70 -14.48
CA PHE A 268 -14.37 -2.63 -15.21
C PHE A 268 -13.14 -3.12 -15.99
N PHE A 269 -12.45 -4.13 -15.45
CA PHE A 269 -11.27 -4.71 -16.09
C PHE A 269 -11.61 -5.81 -17.12
N ASP A 270 -12.90 -6.10 -17.36
CA ASP A 270 -13.31 -6.88 -18.52
C ASP A 270 -13.21 -6.03 -19.81
N ASP A 271 -13.32 -4.70 -19.66
CA ASP A 271 -13.25 -3.73 -20.76
C ASP A 271 -11.90 -3.04 -20.89
N TYR A 272 -11.07 -3.02 -19.84
CA TYR A 272 -9.83 -2.26 -19.76
C TYR A 272 -8.70 -3.10 -19.14
N ASP A 273 -7.49 -2.98 -19.68
CA ASP A 273 -6.30 -3.67 -19.16
C ASP A 273 -5.69 -2.94 -17.96
N VAL A 274 -5.76 -1.59 -17.96
CA VAL A 274 -5.12 -0.72 -16.97
C VAL A 274 -6.03 0.47 -16.66
N TRP A 275 -6.01 0.92 -15.41
CA TRP A 275 -6.60 2.18 -14.97
C TRP A 275 -5.52 3.14 -14.45
N LEU A 276 -5.37 4.28 -15.13
CA LEU A 276 -4.49 5.37 -14.74
C LEU A 276 -5.26 6.43 -13.94
N THR A 277 -4.84 6.66 -12.71
CA THR A 277 -5.41 7.67 -11.80
C THR A 277 -4.27 8.35 -11.05
N PRO A 278 -4.43 9.61 -10.60
CA PRO A 278 -3.54 10.18 -9.62
C PRO A 278 -3.38 9.25 -8.39
N PRO A 279 -2.16 9.12 -7.86
CA PRO A 279 -1.86 8.30 -6.68
C PRO A 279 -2.44 8.86 -5.38
#